data_AF-A0A934LBZ1-F1
#
_entry.id   AF-A0A934LBZ1-F1
#
_cell.length_a   1.000
_cell.length_b   1.000
_cell.length_c   1.000
_cell.angle_alpha   90.00
_cell.angle_beta   90.00
_cell.angle_gamma   90.00
#
_symmetry.space_group_name_H-M   'P 1'
#
loop_
_entity.id
_entity.type
_entity.pdbx_description
1 polymer ?
#
loop_
_entity_poly.entity_id
_entity_poly.type
_entity_poly.pdbx_seq_one_letter_code
_entity_poly.pdbx_strand_id
1 'polypeptide(L)' 'MLDLIVTIGGIVYGAVLVSVVIFHNRFTEALRIDALLVPKPTDTTRPLNLVIGLVLIAYNGYSLFA' A
#
# COMPACT_ATOMS: atom_id res chain seq x y z
N MET A 1 2.64 21.51 6.69
CA MET A 1 2.24 20.46 7.67
C MET A 1 1.43 19.35 7.01
N LEU A 2 0.42 19.68 6.21
CA LEU A 2 -0.36 18.68 5.48
C LEU A 2 0.52 17.79 4.58
N ASP A 3 1.46 18.38 3.85
CA ASP A 3 2.35 17.63 2.94
C ASP A 3 3.14 16.56 3.68
N LEU A 4 3.77 16.90 4.80
CA LEU A 4 4.52 15.93 5.61
C LEU A 4 3.63 14.78 6.12
N ILE A 5 2.40 15.08 6.54
CA ILE A 5 1.45 14.07 7.03
C ILE A 5 1.04 13.13 5.88
N VAL A 6 0.76 13.69 4.70
CA VAL A 6 0.39 12.91 3.51
C VAL A 6 1.57 12.04 3.05
N THR A 7 2.79 12.57 3.05
CA THR A 7 3.99 11.84 2.66
C THR A 7 4.28 10.69 3.62
N ILE A 8 4.25 10.94 4.93
CA ILE A 8 4.44 9.88 5.94
C ILE A 8 3.31 8.85 5.83
N GLY A 9 2.06 9.30 5.68
CA GLY A 9 0.91 8.41 5.49
C GLY A 9 1.06 7.52 4.26
N GLY A 10 1.54 8.06 3.15
CA GLY A 10 1.82 7.32 1.92
C GLY A 10 2.90 6.24 2.10
N ILE A 11 3.97 6.53 2.85
CA ILE A 11 5.01 5.54 3.18
C ILE A 11 4.45 4.43 4.08
N VAL A 12 3.73 4.81 5.14
CA VAL A 12 3.13 3.84 6.08
C VAL A 12 2.13 2.94 5.35
N TYR A 13 1.25 3.52 4.55
CA TYR A 13 0.27 2.75 3.79
C TYR A 13 0.94 1.86 2.73
N GLY A 14 1.98 2.37 2.05
CA GLY A 14 2.77 1.56 1.13
C GLY A 14 3.42 0.35 1.82
N ALA A 15 3.96 0.53 3.03
CA ALA A 15 4.51 -0.57 3.83
C ALA A 15 3.44 -1.61 4.23
N VAL A 16 2.24 -1.14 4.59
CA VAL A 16 1.10 -2.03 4.84
C VAL A 16 0.78 -2.85 3.59
N LEU A 17 0.69 -2.23 2.41
CA LEU A 17 0.38 -2.93 1.16
C LEU A 17 1.45 -3.97 0.77
N VAL A 18 2.73 -3.69 1.04
CA VAL A 18 3.80 -4.70 0.90
C VAL A 18 3.59 -5.86 1.87
N SER A 19 3.23 -5.55 3.12
CA SER A 19 3.01 -6.56 4.17
C SER A 19 1.82 -7.48 3.89
N VAL A 20 0.79 -7.01 3.18
CA VAL A 20 -0.41 -7.79 2.78
C VAL A 20 -0.06 -9.05 1.99
N VAL A 21 1.04 -9.03 1.22
CA VAL A 21 1.47 -10.20 0.44
C VAL A 21 2.03 -11.31 1.32
N ILE A 22 2.58 -10.95 2.47
CA ILE A 22 3.20 -11.90 3.41
C ILE A 22 2.19 -12.31 4.49
N PHE A 23 1.50 -11.33 5.09
CA PHE A 23 0.62 -11.54 6.24
C PHE A 23 -0.85 -11.60 5.82
N HIS A 24 -1.46 -12.76 6.07
CA HIS A 24 -2.87 -13.03 5.82
C HIS A 24 -3.64 -12.90 7.13
N ASN A 25 -4.19 -11.71 7.41
CA ASN A 25 -5.01 -11.49 8.59
C ASN A 25 -6.15 -10.49 8.32
N ARG A 26 -7.12 -10.41 9.23
CA ARG A 26 -8.30 -9.55 9.07
C ARG A 26 -7.96 -8.07 8.85
N PHE A 27 -6.84 -7.60 9.40
CA PHE A 27 -6.42 -6.20 9.30
C PHE A 27 -5.77 -5.90 7.95
N THR A 28 -4.90 -6.78 7.45
CA THR A 28 -4.27 -6.62 6.14
C THR A 28 -5.29 -6.76 5.03
N GLU A 29 -6.26 -7.67 5.17
CA GLU A 29 -7.38 -7.81 4.22
C GLU A 29 -8.24 -6.54 4.10
N ALA A 30 -8.47 -5.82 5.21
CA ALA A 30 -9.27 -4.60 5.20
C ALA A 30 -8.59 -3.41 4.50
N LEU A 31 -7.26 -3.46 4.36
CA LEU A 31 -6.44 -2.36 3.83
C LEU A 31 -5.96 -2.61 2.39
N ARG A 32 -6.32 -3.76 1.82
CA ARG A 32 -6.03 -4.17 0.45
C ARG A 32 -6.53 -3.14 -0.56
N ILE A 33 -5.62 -2.63 -1.37
CA ILE A 33 -5.97 -1.72 -2.46
C ILE A 33 -6.55 -2.49 -3.65
N ASP A 34 -6.17 -3.74 -3.84
CA ASP A 34 -6.74 -4.56 -4.92
C ASP A 34 -8.23 -4.86 -4.69
N ALA A 35 -8.68 -4.90 -3.44
CA ALA A 35 -10.10 -5.01 -3.09
C ALA A 35 -10.94 -3.78 -3.50
N LEU A 36 -10.30 -2.62 -3.69
CA LEU A 36 -10.96 -1.39 -4.16
C LEU A 36 -11.04 -1.33 -5.68
N LEU A 37 -10.12 -2.01 -6.37
CA LEU A 37 -9.97 -1.95 -7.83
C LEU A 37 -10.63 -3.13 -8.53
N VAL A 38 -10.64 -4.31 -7.89
CA VAL A 38 -11.12 -5.55 -8.49
C VAL A 38 -12.36 -6.06 -7.75
N PRO A 39 -13.49 -6.26 -8.44
CA PRO A 39 -14.63 -6.93 -7.84
C PRO A 39 -14.31 -8.41 -7.58
N LYS A 40 -14.45 -8.83 -6.32
CA LYS A 40 -14.07 -10.17 -5.81
C LYS A 40 -12.55 -10.42 -5.88
N PRO A 41 -11.76 -9.70 -5.06
CA PRO A 41 -10.32 -9.90 -4.99
C PRO A 41 -10.00 -11.34 -4.56
N THR A 42 -9.00 -11.94 -5.20
CA THR A 42 -8.53 -13.32 -4.95
C THR A 42 -7.05 -13.30 -4.60
N ASP A 43 -6.44 -14.46 -4.42
CA ASP A 43 -4.98 -14.53 -4.18
C ASP A 43 -4.17 -14.12 -5.41
N THR A 44 -4.73 -14.25 -6.61
CA THR A 44 -4.06 -13.83 -7.86
C THR A 44 -3.97 -12.32 -8.01
N THR A 45 -4.83 -11.56 -7.32
CA THR A 45 -4.82 -10.08 -7.34
C THR A 45 -3.98 -9.49 -6.20
N ARG A 46 -3.60 -10.29 -5.19
CA ARG A 46 -2.74 -9.85 -4.08
C ARG A 46 -1.42 -9.19 -4.50
N PRO A 47 -0.69 -9.68 -5.53
CA PRO A 47 0.55 -9.04 -5.97
C PRO A 47 0.38 -7.58 -6.39
N LEU A 48 -0.83 -7.15 -6.75
CA LEU A 48 -1.13 -5.75 -7.06
C LEU A 48 -0.86 -4.84 -5.84
N ASN A 49 -1.12 -5.31 -4.63
CA ASN A 49 -0.81 -4.57 -3.39
C ASN A 49 0.70 -4.36 -3.26
N LEU A 50 1.52 -5.36 -3.58
CA LEU A 50 2.98 -5.20 -3.55
C LEU A 50 3.44 -4.12 -4.53
N VAL A 51 2.96 -4.18 -5.78
CA VAL A 51 3.35 -3.21 -6.81
C VAL A 51 2.96 -1.80 -6.39
N ILE A 52 1.71 -1.60 -5.99
CA ILE A 52 1.22 -0.27 -5.58
C ILE A 52 1.92 0.19 -4.29
N GLY A 53 2.15 -0.71 -3.33
CA GLY A 53 2.86 -0.41 -2.09
C GLY A 53 4.29 0.07 -2.33
N LEU A 54 5.03 -0.60 -3.21
CA LEU A 54 6.38 -0.19 -3.61
C LEU A 54 6.37 1.15 -4.33
N VAL A 55 5.40 1.42 -5.21
CA VAL A 55 5.25 2.71 -5.87
C VAL A 55 4.99 3.82 -4.86
N LEU A 56 4.12 3.61 -3.87
CA LEU A 56 3.85 4.57 -2.81
C LEU A 56 5.09 4.85 -1.96
N ILE A 57 5.83 3.82 -1.56
CA ILE A 57 7.07 4.00 -0.79
C ILE A 57 8.10 4.77 -1.62
N ALA A 58 8.32 4.39 -2.89
CA ALA A 58 9.31 5.03 -3.75
C ALA A 58 8.97 6.50 -4.02
N TYR A 59 7.71 6.79 -4.35
CA TYR A 59 7.25 8.15 -4.63
C TYR A 59 7.32 9.05 -3.40
N ASN A 60 6.75 8.61 -2.27
CA ASN A 60 6.75 9.42 -1.05
C ASN A 60 8.15 9.51 -0.44
N GLY A 61 8.96 8.46 -0.57
CA GLY A 61 10.37 8.48 -0.20
C GLY A 61 11.13 9.54 -1.01
N TYR A 62 11.00 9.54 -2.34
CA TYR A 62 11.58 10.57 -3.19
C TYR A 62 11.10 11.98 -2.79
N SER A 63 9.80 12.14 -2.54
CA SER A 63 9.20 13.41 -2.14
C SER A 63 9.70 13.95 -0.80
N LEU A 64 10.27 13.13 0.09
CA LEU A 64 10.91 13.62 1.33
C LEU A 64 12.29 14.24 1.08
N PHE A 65 12.95 13.84 -0.01
CA PHE A 65 14.31 14.26 -0.34
C PHE A 65 14.40 15.26 -1.51
N ALA A 66 13.28 15.48 -2.21
CA ALA A 66 13.15 16.47 -3.28
C ALA A 66 12.69 17.83 -2.73
#